data_AF-A0AAJ1VND4-F1
#
_entry.id   AF-A0AAJ1VND4-F1
#
_cell.length_a   1.000
_cell.length_b   1.000
_cell.length_c   1.000
_cell.angle_alpha   90.00
_cell.angle_beta   90.00
_cell.angle_gamma   90.00
#
_symmetry.space_group_name_H-M   'P 1'
#
loop_
_entity.id
_entity.type
_entity.pdbx_description
1 polymer ?
#
loop_
_entity_poly.entity_id
_entity_poly.type
_entity_poly.pdbx_seq_one_letter_code
_entity_poly.pdbx_strand_id
1 'polypeptide(L)'
;MKKIFLYILAGSLCFTACKKDDEVETFVEPDDIAVRNSYDDQAIQKFMNDNYLDSQGNIKAFSSTDTSDDNEKKLSELSPQKLSSGVIYIVRNGAQPTSGVTLETNPEATNATQIRTMMRANYYLATNTDGNVAFTTSGVLANTINGSGSPLTDPLFYYVKKKTMTDATTDAAKLRSYYEIEGLQEGLKYFKGYANLSDGDAYNLQGVIIVPSRAAFGRDAHYNYTGYSLKNNCFVFNFQIYKANPRPVSEQ
;
A
#
# COMPACT_ATOMS: atom_id res chain seq x y z
N MET A 1 50.56 -45.41 -34.52
CA MET A 1 50.57 -43.98 -34.89
C MET A 1 49.66 -43.27 -33.89
N LYS A 2 50.16 -42.55 -32.86
CA LYS A 2 50.46 -41.09 -32.82
C LYS A 2 49.25 -40.29 -33.37
N LYS A 3 48.55 -39.39 -32.65
CA LYS A 3 48.94 -38.48 -31.55
C LYS A 3 47.72 -38.08 -30.68
N ILE A 4 48.00 -37.86 -29.40
CA ILE A 4 47.19 -37.13 -28.41
C ILE A 4 47.22 -35.63 -28.73
N PHE A 5 46.09 -34.93 -28.59
CA PHE A 5 46.09 -33.51 -28.25
C PHE A 5 45.12 -33.24 -27.10
N LEU A 6 45.74 -32.86 -25.99
CA LEU A 6 45.20 -32.37 -24.73
C LEU A 6 45.06 -30.85 -24.88
N TYR A 7 43.90 -30.27 -24.59
CA TYR A 7 43.80 -28.85 -24.28
C TYR A 7 43.16 -28.67 -22.91
N ILE A 8 44.05 -28.42 -21.95
CA ILE A 8 43.78 -27.86 -20.63
C ILE A 8 43.30 -26.42 -20.85
N LEU A 9 42.14 -26.08 -20.29
CA LEU A 9 41.89 -24.72 -19.84
C LEU A 9 41.41 -24.78 -18.39
N ALA A 10 42.39 -24.84 -17.49
CA ALA A 10 42.19 -24.59 -16.07
C ALA A 10 41.96 -23.08 -15.89
N GLY A 11 40.70 -22.69 -15.72
CA GLY A 11 40.32 -21.39 -15.21
C GLY A 11 40.28 -21.42 -13.69
N SER A 12 41.46 -21.39 -13.07
CA SER A 12 41.61 -21.10 -11.65
C SER A 12 41.25 -19.65 -11.38
N LEU A 13 40.11 -19.42 -10.72
CA LEU A 13 39.80 -18.16 -10.05
C LEU A 13 39.32 -18.46 -8.63
N CYS A 14 40.23 -18.99 -7.81
CA CYS A 14 40.20 -18.73 -6.38
C CYS A 14 40.71 -17.29 -6.18
N PHE A 15 39.81 -16.31 -6.30
CA PHE A 15 40.00 -15.02 -5.65
C PHE A 15 39.27 -15.04 -4.32
N THR A 16 39.94 -15.54 -3.29
CA THR A 16 39.75 -14.99 -1.94
C THR A 16 40.39 -13.61 -1.94
N ALA A 17 39.61 -12.59 -2.31
CA ALA A 17 39.94 -11.21 -2.05
C ALA A 17 38.94 -10.69 -1.02
N CYS A 18 39.44 -10.38 0.16
CA CYS A 18 38.74 -9.73 1.26
C CYS A 18 37.85 -8.59 0.74
N LYS A 19 36.53 -8.75 0.82
CA LYS A 19 35.63 -7.61 0.98
C LYS A 19 35.25 -7.54 2.44
N LYS A 20 35.43 -6.32 2.98
CA LYS A 20 34.97 -5.87 4.30
C LYS A 20 33.59 -6.45 4.58
N ASP A 21 33.31 -6.81 5.84
CA ASP A 21 31.98 -7.10 6.39
C ASP A 21 30.86 -6.71 5.42
N ASP A 22 30.49 -7.65 4.54
CA ASP A 22 29.53 -7.38 3.49
C ASP A 22 28.18 -7.24 4.20
N GLU A 23 27.71 -6.00 4.36
CA GLU A 23 26.29 -5.73 4.58
C GLU A 23 25.56 -6.47 3.47
N VAL A 24 24.98 -7.62 3.79
CA VAL A 24 24.15 -8.39 2.88
C VAL A 24 23.09 -7.43 2.36
N GLU A 25 23.10 -7.12 1.06
CA GLU A 25 22.08 -6.26 0.46
C GLU A 25 20.71 -6.86 0.81
N THR A 26 19.98 -6.15 1.67
CA THR A 26 18.69 -6.62 2.22
C THR A 26 17.58 -6.61 1.17
N PHE A 27 17.82 -5.99 0.01
CA PHE A 27 16.92 -5.96 -1.13
C PHE A 27 17.68 -5.78 -2.45
N VAL A 28 17.46 -6.67 -3.40
CA VAL A 28 17.90 -6.51 -4.79
C VAL A 28 16.67 -6.24 -5.65
N GLU A 29 16.60 -5.06 -6.28
CA GLU A 29 15.53 -4.73 -7.21
C GLU A 29 15.62 -5.63 -8.45
N PRO A 30 14.57 -6.41 -8.79
CA PRO A 30 14.59 -7.20 -10.02
C PRO A 30 14.68 -6.28 -11.24
N ASP A 31 15.52 -6.59 -12.23
CA ASP A 31 15.60 -5.79 -13.46
C ASP A 31 14.23 -5.69 -14.16
N ASP A 32 13.54 -6.83 -14.28
CA ASP A 32 12.24 -6.96 -14.93
C ASP A 32 11.08 -6.52 -14.00
N ILE A 33 10.31 -5.53 -14.47
CA ILE A 33 9.12 -5.04 -13.78
C ILE A 33 8.03 -6.11 -13.64
N ALA A 34 7.95 -7.08 -14.55
CA ALA A 34 6.99 -8.18 -14.45
C ALA A 34 7.29 -9.10 -13.26
N VAL A 35 8.58 -9.34 -12.97
CA VAL A 35 9.01 -10.09 -11.77
C VAL A 35 8.63 -9.29 -10.51
N ARG A 36 8.86 -7.98 -10.51
CA ARG A 36 8.44 -7.10 -9.40
C ARG A 36 6.93 -7.17 -9.15
N ASN A 37 6.14 -7.08 -10.20
CA ASN A 37 4.68 -7.18 -10.13
C ASN A 37 4.20 -8.56 -9.63
N SER A 38 4.87 -9.63 -10.05
CA SER A 38 4.57 -10.99 -9.58
C SER A 38 4.83 -11.14 -8.09
N TYR A 39 5.93 -10.57 -7.58
CA TYR A 39 6.23 -10.62 -6.17
C TYR A 39 5.22 -9.85 -5.32
N ASP A 40 4.76 -8.69 -5.78
CA ASP A 40 3.71 -7.93 -5.10
C ASP A 40 2.43 -8.75 -5.03
N ASP A 41 2.00 -9.36 -6.15
CA ASP A 41 0.78 -10.15 -6.22
C ASP A 41 0.84 -11.38 -5.28
N GLN A 42 1.98 -12.07 -5.22
CA GLN A 42 2.18 -13.21 -4.31
C GLN A 42 2.19 -12.78 -2.85
N ALA A 43 2.90 -11.70 -2.51
CA ALA A 43 2.96 -11.20 -1.14
C ALA A 43 1.60 -10.68 -0.65
N ILE A 44 0.83 -10.01 -1.51
CA ILE A 44 -0.54 -9.57 -1.20
C ILE A 44 -1.44 -10.78 -0.95
N GLN A 45 -1.37 -11.81 -1.79
CA GLN A 45 -2.15 -13.04 -1.57
C GLN A 45 -1.81 -13.69 -0.23
N LYS A 46 -0.51 -13.77 0.10
CA LYS A 46 -0.07 -14.29 1.39
C LYS A 46 -0.57 -13.44 2.55
N PHE A 47 -0.43 -12.11 2.47
CA PHE A 47 -0.97 -11.18 3.46
C PHE A 47 -2.47 -11.39 3.68
N MET A 48 -3.25 -11.57 2.61
CA MET A 48 -4.69 -11.80 2.74
C MET A 48 -5.03 -13.16 3.38
N ASN A 49 -4.19 -14.17 3.18
CA ASN A 49 -4.39 -15.50 3.77
C ASN A 49 -3.96 -15.56 5.24
N ASP A 50 -2.99 -14.73 5.64
CA ASP A 50 -2.37 -14.72 6.96
C ASP A 50 -2.99 -13.69 7.90
N ASN A 51 -3.99 -12.93 7.45
CA ASN A 51 -4.65 -11.90 8.24
C ASN A 51 -6.18 -12.03 8.16
N TYR A 52 -6.85 -11.47 9.17
CA TYR A 52 -8.30 -11.35 9.30
C TYR A 52 -8.70 -9.94 9.76
N LEU A 53 -10.01 -9.66 9.81
CA LEU A 53 -10.56 -8.45 10.40
C LEU A 53 -11.19 -8.76 11.76
N ASP A 54 -10.80 -8.04 12.80
CA ASP A 54 -11.49 -8.14 14.10
C ASP A 54 -12.90 -7.53 14.08
N SER A 55 -13.58 -7.57 15.23
CA SER A 55 -14.95 -7.04 15.38
C SER A 55 -15.09 -5.53 15.15
N GLN A 56 -14.00 -4.75 15.22
CA GLN A 56 -13.97 -3.34 14.85
C GLN A 56 -13.41 -3.10 13.44
N GLY A 57 -13.02 -4.16 12.74
CA GLY A 57 -12.49 -4.12 11.39
C GLY A 57 -10.99 -3.85 11.32
N ASN A 58 -10.24 -3.97 12.43
CA ASN A 58 -8.79 -3.90 12.39
C ASN A 58 -8.23 -5.15 11.72
N ILE A 59 -7.22 -4.95 10.87
CA ILE A 59 -6.40 -6.07 10.37
C ILE A 59 -5.58 -6.66 11.51
N LYS A 60 -5.66 -7.98 11.67
CA LYS A 60 -4.91 -8.79 12.64
C LYS A 60 -4.30 -9.99 11.93
N ALA A 61 -3.06 -10.35 12.28
CA ALA A 61 -2.45 -11.57 11.82
C ALA A 61 -3.00 -12.75 12.63
N PHE A 62 -3.20 -13.90 11.99
CA PHE A 62 -3.50 -15.14 12.71
C PHE A 62 -2.32 -15.54 13.60
N SER A 63 -2.64 -16.02 14.79
CA SER A 63 -1.67 -16.52 15.74
C SER A 63 -1.42 -18.01 15.52
N SER A 64 -0.15 -18.42 15.50
CA SER A 64 0.18 -19.86 15.53
C SER A 64 0.12 -20.46 16.94
N THR A 65 -0.13 -19.65 17.96
CA THR A 65 -0.06 -20.05 19.39
C THR A 65 -1.33 -19.75 20.17
N ASP A 66 -2.26 -19.00 19.60
CA ASP A 66 -3.54 -18.62 20.22
C ASP A 66 -4.66 -19.03 19.26
N THR A 67 -5.49 -19.98 19.68
CA THR A 67 -6.57 -20.53 18.84
C THR A 67 -7.84 -19.69 18.87
N SER A 68 -7.84 -18.53 19.54
CA SER A 68 -9.02 -17.66 19.62
C SER A 68 -9.41 -17.05 18.28
N ASP A 69 -8.47 -16.95 17.34
CA ASP A 69 -8.67 -16.45 15.99
C ASP A 69 -8.88 -17.54 14.93
N ASP A 70 -8.75 -18.83 15.26
CA ASP A 70 -8.87 -19.95 14.31
C ASP A 70 -10.22 -20.01 13.57
N ASN A 71 -11.26 -19.37 14.12
CA ASN A 71 -12.60 -19.31 13.52
C ASN A 71 -12.84 -18.05 12.68
N GLU A 72 -11.90 -17.11 12.70
CA GLU A 72 -12.01 -15.87 11.94
C GLU A 72 -11.77 -16.13 10.46
N LYS A 73 -12.49 -15.38 9.63
CA LYS A 73 -12.34 -15.48 8.18
C LYS A 73 -11.10 -14.72 7.72
N LYS A 74 -10.32 -15.36 6.86
CA LYS A 74 -9.17 -14.71 6.21
C LYS A 74 -9.65 -13.55 5.36
N LEU A 75 -8.82 -12.52 5.16
CA LEU A 75 -9.16 -11.43 4.23
C LEU A 75 -9.48 -11.96 2.83
N SER A 76 -8.80 -13.02 2.39
CA SER A 76 -9.05 -13.71 1.12
C SER A 76 -10.46 -14.30 1.00
N GLU A 77 -11.14 -14.55 2.12
CA GLU A 77 -12.47 -15.15 2.20
C GLU A 77 -13.58 -14.10 2.36
N LEU A 78 -13.22 -12.82 2.53
CA LEU A 78 -14.15 -11.69 2.69
C LEU A 78 -14.63 -11.10 1.35
N SER A 79 -14.73 -11.94 0.31
CA SER A 79 -15.13 -11.54 -1.05
C SER A 79 -14.28 -10.39 -1.66
N PRO A 80 -12.94 -10.46 -1.61
CA PRO A 80 -12.07 -9.42 -2.17
C PRO A 80 -12.34 -9.23 -3.66
N GLN A 81 -12.29 -7.98 -4.12
CA GLN A 81 -12.42 -7.62 -5.53
C GLN A 81 -11.09 -7.06 -6.03
N LYS A 82 -10.55 -7.63 -7.12
CA LYS A 82 -9.31 -7.19 -7.76
C LYS A 82 -9.63 -6.38 -9.02
N LEU A 83 -9.09 -5.16 -9.09
CA LEU A 83 -9.21 -4.25 -10.22
C LEU A 83 -8.12 -4.54 -11.27
N SER A 84 -8.27 -3.95 -12.46
CA SER A 84 -7.31 -4.14 -13.57
C SER A 84 -5.91 -3.59 -13.26
N SER A 85 -5.80 -2.55 -12.43
CA SER A 85 -4.55 -2.04 -11.89
C SER A 85 -3.85 -3.03 -10.94
N GLY A 86 -4.60 -4.01 -10.42
CA GLY A 86 -4.19 -4.91 -9.37
C GLY A 86 -4.55 -4.47 -7.96
N VAL A 87 -5.14 -3.27 -7.81
CA VAL A 87 -5.73 -2.83 -6.53
C VAL A 87 -6.77 -3.84 -6.09
N ILE A 88 -6.73 -4.21 -4.80
CA ILE A 88 -7.72 -5.07 -4.20
C ILE A 88 -8.47 -4.30 -3.14
N TYR A 89 -9.80 -4.38 -3.14
CA TYR A 89 -10.61 -3.82 -2.08
C TYR A 89 -11.50 -4.88 -1.43
N ILE A 90 -11.72 -4.72 -0.13
CA ILE A 90 -12.60 -5.56 0.69
C ILE A 90 -13.55 -4.61 1.41
N VAL A 91 -14.82 -4.61 1.00
CA VAL A 91 -15.87 -3.87 1.70
C VAL A 91 -16.37 -4.75 2.85
N ARG A 92 -16.23 -4.27 4.08
CA ARG A 92 -16.71 -5.01 5.25
C ARG A 92 -18.23 -4.93 5.34
N ASN A 93 -18.88 -6.09 5.37
CA ASN A 93 -20.33 -6.18 5.48
C ASN A 93 -20.82 -5.55 6.79
N GLY A 94 -21.90 -4.78 6.74
CA GLY A 94 -22.49 -4.12 7.90
C GLY A 94 -21.71 -2.91 8.45
N ALA A 95 -20.56 -2.55 7.87
CA ALA A 95 -19.74 -1.41 8.32
C ALA A 95 -19.87 -0.16 7.42
N GLN A 96 -20.66 -0.22 6.35
CA GLN A 96 -20.96 0.94 5.50
C GLN A 96 -22.08 1.79 6.10
N PRO A 97 -22.08 3.12 5.90
CA PRO A 97 -23.19 3.98 6.29
C PRO A 97 -24.49 3.59 5.56
N THR A 98 -25.61 3.51 6.31
CA THR A 98 -26.95 3.21 5.75
C THR A 98 -27.37 4.22 4.69
N SER A 99 -27.10 5.51 4.92
CA SER A 99 -27.27 6.61 3.97
C SER A 99 -25.91 7.27 3.74
N GLY A 100 -25.09 6.62 2.91
CA GLY A 100 -23.72 7.06 2.62
C GLY A 100 -23.61 8.01 1.45
N VAL A 101 -22.58 8.84 1.48
CA VAL A 101 -22.18 9.74 0.38
C VAL A 101 -21.29 8.97 -0.59
N THR A 102 -21.65 8.96 -1.87
CA THR A 102 -20.78 8.45 -2.95
C THR A 102 -19.60 9.39 -3.14
N LEU A 103 -18.40 8.83 -3.29
CA LEU A 103 -17.17 9.60 -3.45
C LEU A 103 -16.89 9.85 -4.93
N GLU A 104 -16.68 11.11 -5.30
CA GLU A 104 -15.99 11.50 -6.53
C GLU A 104 -14.50 11.62 -6.23
N THR A 105 -13.73 10.58 -6.55
CA THR A 105 -12.31 10.50 -6.22
C THR A 105 -11.41 11.03 -7.33
N ASN A 106 -11.95 11.43 -8.48
CA ASN A 106 -11.17 12.12 -9.51
C ASN A 106 -10.74 13.50 -8.98
N PRO A 107 -9.43 13.76 -8.80
CA PRO A 107 -8.97 15.02 -8.23
C PRO A 107 -9.19 16.24 -9.15
N GLU A 108 -9.43 16.01 -10.45
CA GLU A 108 -9.72 17.06 -11.44
C GLU A 108 -11.22 17.35 -11.61
N ALA A 109 -12.10 16.59 -10.95
CA ALA A 109 -13.54 16.81 -11.03
C ALA A 109 -13.95 18.07 -10.24
N THR A 110 -14.86 18.87 -10.79
CA THR A 110 -15.36 20.09 -10.12
C THR A 110 -16.14 19.79 -8.83
N ASN A 111 -16.69 18.57 -8.74
CA ASN A 111 -17.39 18.02 -7.59
C ASN A 111 -16.55 16.99 -6.82
N ALA A 112 -15.22 17.00 -6.97
CA ALA A 112 -14.33 16.08 -6.28
C ALA A 112 -14.56 16.12 -4.76
N THR A 113 -14.51 14.95 -4.13
CA THR A 113 -14.91 14.76 -2.74
C THR A 113 -13.73 14.91 -1.81
N GLN A 114 -13.85 15.84 -0.87
CA GLN A 114 -12.99 15.90 0.30
C GLN A 114 -13.42 14.82 1.29
N ILE A 115 -12.44 14.10 1.81
CA ILE A 115 -12.67 13.06 2.82
C ILE A 115 -11.98 13.41 4.12
N ARG A 116 -12.64 13.02 5.21
CA ARG A 116 -12.05 12.99 6.54
C ARG A 116 -12.06 11.57 7.05
N THR A 117 -10.88 11.02 7.31
CA THR A 117 -10.70 9.57 7.38
C THR A 117 -9.92 9.17 8.62
N MET A 118 -10.49 8.28 9.41
CA MET A 118 -9.78 7.53 10.43
C MET A 118 -9.14 6.32 9.75
N MET A 119 -7.82 6.11 9.90
CA MET A 119 -7.11 5.04 9.19
C MET A 119 -5.88 4.50 9.92
N ARG A 120 -5.53 3.27 9.54
CA ARG A 120 -4.19 2.70 9.62
C ARG A 120 -3.72 2.43 8.19
N ALA A 121 -2.68 3.13 7.76
CA ALA A 121 -2.06 2.99 6.46
C ALA A 121 -0.61 2.55 6.65
N ASN A 122 -0.30 1.35 6.17
CA ASN A 122 1.04 0.78 6.22
C ASN A 122 1.57 0.58 4.80
N TYR A 123 2.89 0.67 4.65
CA TYR A 123 3.59 0.28 3.43
C TYR A 123 4.39 -0.99 3.67
N TYR A 124 4.56 -1.79 2.63
CA TYR A 124 5.25 -3.07 2.68
C TYR A 124 6.11 -3.28 1.45
N LEU A 125 7.32 -3.81 1.66
CA LEU A 125 8.16 -4.30 0.59
C LEU A 125 7.98 -5.81 0.46
N ALA A 126 7.60 -6.25 -0.73
CA ALA A 126 7.56 -7.67 -1.07
C ALA A 126 8.95 -8.16 -1.48
N THR A 127 9.47 -9.17 -0.80
CA THR A 127 10.77 -9.77 -1.11
C THR A 127 10.63 -11.28 -1.28
N ASN A 128 11.64 -11.88 -1.93
CA ASN A 128 11.74 -13.31 -2.09
C ASN A 128 12.96 -13.80 -1.30
N THR A 129 12.70 -14.53 -0.22
CA THR A 129 13.75 -15.16 0.58
C THR A 129 13.61 -16.67 0.45
N ASP A 130 14.60 -17.33 -0.13
CA ASP A 130 14.63 -18.79 -0.34
C ASP A 130 13.38 -19.36 -1.04
N GLY A 131 12.82 -18.59 -1.99
CA GLY A 131 11.61 -18.98 -2.74
C GLY A 131 10.29 -18.62 -2.03
N ASN A 132 10.33 -18.05 -0.83
CA ASN A 132 9.16 -17.57 -0.11
C ASN A 132 8.95 -16.07 -0.36
N VAL A 133 7.92 -15.75 -1.14
CA VAL A 133 7.55 -14.36 -1.43
C VAL A 133 6.55 -13.86 -0.40
N ALA A 134 6.93 -12.85 0.37
CA ALA A 134 6.12 -12.25 1.42
C ALA A 134 6.42 -10.77 1.61
N PHE A 135 5.56 -10.07 2.35
CA PHE A 135 5.91 -8.77 2.91
C PHE A 135 6.90 -8.95 4.06
N THR A 136 8.12 -8.45 3.90
CA THR A 136 9.20 -8.64 4.89
C THR A 136 9.60 -7.35 5.59
N THR A 137 9.53 -6.22 4.89
CA THR A 137 9.73 -4.90 5.48
C THR A 137 8.40 -4.19 5.52
N SER A 138 8.08 -3.57 6.65
CA SER A 138 6.87 -2.79 6.80
C SER A 138 7.16 -1.49 7.54
N GLY A 139 6.35 -0.47 7.27
CA GLY A 139 6.35 0.75 8.05
C GLY A 139 4.99 1.45 8.00
N VAL A 140 4.86 2.49 8.82
CA VAL A 140 3.62 3.26 8.94
C VAL A 140 3.69 4.45 7.99
N LEU A 141 2.71 4.57 7.11
CA LEU A 141 2.48 5.78 6.31
C LEU A 141 1.64 6.79 7.10
N ALA A 142 0.55 6.32 7.73
CA ALA A 142 -0.31 7.13 8.59
C ALA A 142 -1.04 6.23 9.60
N ASN A 143 -1.24 6.71 10.83
CA ASN A 143 -2.01 6.00 11.84
C ASN A 143 -2.74 6.99 12.74
N THR A 144 -4.06 7.08 12.58
CA THR A 144 -4.92 7.92 13.41
C THR A 144 -5.55 7.15 14.57
N ILE A 145 -5.61 5.82 14.47
CA ILE A 145 -6.29 4.96 15.45
C ILE A 145 -5.46 4.79 16.72
N ASN A 146 -4.17 4.45 16.57
CA ASN A 146 -3.23 4.31 17.69
C ASN A 146 -2.21 5.47 17.76
N GLY A 147 -2.44 6.53 16.98
CA GLY A 147 -1.55 7.70 16.88
C GLY A 147 -2.22 8.96 17.38
N SER A 148 -2.72 9.78 16.46
CA SER A 148 -3.33 11.09 16.78
C SER A 148 -4.68 11.01 17.49
N GLY A 149 -5.38 9.86 17.39
CA GLY A 149 -6.77 9.72 17.84
C GLY A 149 -7.78 10.53 17.03
N SER A 150 -7.36 11.19 15.95
CA SER A 150 -8.18 12.11 15.16
C SER A 150 -8.11 11.81 13.66
N PRO A 151 -9.26 11.77 12.96
CA PRO A 151 -9.30 11.62 11.50
C PRO A 151 -8.50 12.67 10.74
N LEU A 152 -7.85 12.26 9.64
CA LEU A 152 -7.12 13.15 8.73
C LEU A 152 -8.03 13.66 7.62
N THR A 153 -7.96 14.96 7.33
CA THR A 153 -8.62 15.56 6.16
C THR A 153 -7.67 15.53 4.97
N ASP A 154 -8.13 14.98 3.83
CA ASP A 154 -7.40 14.92 2.56
C ASP A 154 -5.89 14.73 2.74
N PRO A 155 -5.44 13.56 3.26
CA PRO A 155 -4.01 13.32 3.40
C PRO A 155 -3.33 13.48 2.03
N LEU A 156 -2.10 13.99 2.02
CA LEU A 156 -1.40 14.38 0.79
C LEU A 156 -1.24 13.21 -0.21
N PHE A 157 -1.22 11.96 0.27
CA PHE A 157 -1.21 10.76 -0.57
C PHE A 157 -2.58 10.37 -1.16
N TYR A 158 -3.66 11.04 -0.77
CA TYR A 158 -4.99 10.94 -1.39
C TYR A 158 -5.26 12.13 -2.31
N TYR A 159 -4.94 13.35 -1.87
CA TYR A 159 -5.18 14.56 -2.64
C TYR A 159 -4.12 15.62 -2.35
N VAL A 160 -3.44 16.10 -3.38
CA VAL A 160 -2.58 17.29 -3.32
C VAL A 160 -3.33 18.52 -3.80
N LYS A 161 -3.25 19.60 -3.01
CA LYS A 161 -3.80 20.90 -3.39
C LYS A 161 -3.06 21.45 -4.61
N LYS A 162 -3.78 22.06 -5.57
CA LYS A 162 -3.16 22.67 -6.75
C LYS A 162 -2.02 23.63 -6.41
N LYS A 163 -2.19 24.44 -5.36
CA LYS A 163 -1.16 25.37 -4.88
C LYS A 163 0.16 24.68 -4.54
N THR A 164 0.12 23.51 -3.91
CA THR A 164 1.33 22.75 -3.54
C THR A 164 2.13 22.37 -4.79
N MET A 165 1.45 21.95 -5.87
CA MET A 165 2.10 21.61 -7.13
C MET A 165 2.59 22.85 -7.89
N THR A 166 1.84 23.96 -7.88
CA THR A 166 2.26 25.18 -8.58
C THR A 166 3.43 25.89 -7.92
N ASP A 167 3.53 25.79 -6.60
CA ASP A 167 4.64 26.38 -5.81
C ASP A 167 5.90 25.48 -5.82
N ALA A 168 5.82 24.27 -6.36
CA ALA A 168 6.92 23.32 -6.38
C ALA A 168 8.05 23.73 -7.34
N THR A 169 9.29 23.46 -6.92
CA THR A 169 10.50 23.86 -7.65
C THR A 169 11.06 22.77 -8.57
N THR A 170 10.69 21.51 -8.36
CA THR A 170 11.12 20.38 -9.21
C THR A 170 10.00 19.95 -10.13
N ASP A 171 10.33 19.41 -11.30
CA ASP A 171 9.31 19.01 -12.28
C ASP A 171 8.46 17.84 -11.79
N ALA A 172 9.05 16.89 -11.05
CA ALA A 172 8.29 15.80 -10.44
C ALA A 172 7.25 16.33 -9.44
N ALA A 173 7.63 17.27 -8.57
CA ALA A 173 6.73 17.84 -7.57
C ALA A 173 5.65 18.78 -8.14
N LYS A 174 5.67 19.07 -9.45
CA LYS A 174 4.55 19.75 -10.14
C LYS A 174 3.45 18.79 -10.58
N LEU A 175 3.64 17.47 -10.41
CA LEU A 175 2.71 16.42 -10.83
C LEU A 175 2.00 15.81 -9.62
N ARG A 176 0.72 15.44 -9.79
CA ARG A 176 -0.06 14.76 -8.75
C ARG A 176 0.52 13.42 -8.35
N SER A 177 1.01 12.64 -9.33
CA SER A 177 1.59 11.31 -9.13
C SER A 177 2.83 11.30 -8.23
N TYR A 178 3.48 12.45 -8.03
CA TYR A 178 4.54 12.58 -7.04
C TYR A 178 4.01 12.49 -5.61
N TYR A 179 2.76 12.86 -5.36
CA TYR A 179 2.15 12.86 -4.03
C TYR A 179 1.11 11.75 -3.89
N GLU A 180 0.16 11.69 -4.81
CA GLU A 180 -1.05 10.89 -4.69
C GLU A 180 -0.81 9.41 -5.05
N ILE A 181 -1.43 8.52 -4.29
CA ILE A 181 -1.48 7.07 -4.57
C ILE A 181 -2.75 6.81 -5.38
N GLU A 182 -2.62 6.71 -6.70
CA GLU A 182 -3.76 6.54 -7.62
C GLU A 182 -4.62 5.31 -7.27
N GLY A 183 -4.00 4.21 -6.86
CA GLY A 183 -4.72 3.01 -6.45
C GLY A 183 -5.58 3.19 -5.20
N LEU A 184 -5.25 4.15 -4.32
CA LEU A 184 -6.12 4.51 -3.20
C LEU A 184 -7.37 5.24 -3.70
N GLN A 185 -7.21 6.21 -4.60
CA GLN A 185 -8.34 6.92 -5.22
C GLN A 185 -9.24 5.96 -6.01
N GLU A 186 -8.66 5.00 -6.72
CA GLU A 186 -9.37 3.94 -7.43
C GLU A 186 -10.18 3.06 -6.48
N GLY A 187 -9.54 2.52 -5.43
CA GLY A 187 -10.20 1.64 -4.46
C GLY A 187 -11.29 2.34 -3.65
N LEU A 188 -11.12 3.63 -3.31
CA LEU A 188 -12.10 4.39 -2.54
C LEU A 188 -13.45 4.57 -3.25
N LYS A 189 -13.51 4.46 -4.59
CA LYS A 189 -14.77 4.55 -5.38
C LYS A 189 -15.81 3.51 -4.96
N TYR A 190 -15.37 2.42 -4.34
CA TYR A 190 -16.22 1.29 -3.94
C TYR A 190 -16.72 1.39 -2.49
N PHE A 191 -16.39 2.48 -1.79
CA PHE A 191 -16.83 2.75 -0.42
C PHE A 191 -17.75 3.97 -0.39
N LYS A 192 -18.57 4.06 0.66
CA LYS A 192 -19.37 5.26 0.93
C LYS A 192 -18.83 6.00 2.15
N GLY A 193 -18.79 7.32 2.07
CA GLY A 193 -18.47 8.16 3.21
C GLY A 193 -19.67 8.40 4.12
N TYR A 194 -19.44 8.58 5.42
CA TYR A 194 -20.43 9.17 6.30
C TYR A 194 -20.60 10.65 5.95
N ALA A 195 -21.81 11.19 6.11
CA ALA A 195 -22.06 12.60 5.83
C ALA A 195 -21.39 13.52 6.87
N ASN A 196 -21.42 13.14 8.15
CA ASN A 196 -20.87 13.96 9.25
C ASN A 196 -20.76 13.16 10.57
N LEU A 197 -19.93 12.12 10.61
CA LEU A 197 -19.56 11.45 11.87
C LEU A 197 -18.64 12.39 12.68
N SER A 198 -18.79 12.43 14.01
CA SER A 198 -17.95 13.27 14.87
C SER A 198 -16.55 12.67 15.00
N ASP A 199 -15.52 13.49 15.11
CA ASP A 199 -14.12 13.01 15.20
C ASP A 199 -13.88 12.12 16.43
N GLY A 200 -14.62 12.36 17.51
CA GLY A 200 -14.55 11.59 18.75
C GLY A 200 -15.40 10.32 18.75
N ASP A 201 -16.19 10.08 17.70
CA ASP A 201 -17.00 8.85 17.62
C ASP A 201 -16.07 7.63 17.48
N ALA A 202 -16.44 6.54 18.15
CA ALA A 202 -15.71 5.29 18.06
C ALA A 202 -15.73 4.77 16.62
N TYR A 203 -14.56 4.34 16.14
CA TYR A 203 -14.46 3.81 14.79
C TYR A 203 -15.04 2.39 14.71
N ASN A 204 -15.55 2.08 13.52
CA ASN A 204 -15.90 0.76 13.04
C ASN A 204 -15.46 0.69 11.57
N LEU A 205 -14.25 0.16 11.33
CA LEU A 205 -13.58 0.29 10.04
C LEU A 205 -14.40 -0.34 8.92
N GLN A 206 -14.48 0.40 7.81
CA GLN A 206 -15.32 0.14 6.64
C GLN A 206 -14.77 -0.97 5.75
N GLY A 207 -13.47 -1.21 5.82
CA GLY A 207 -12.82 -2.25 5.03
C GLY A 207 -11.34 -1.99 4.82
N VAL A 208 -10.83 -2.62 3.76
CA VAL A 208 -9.41 -2.63 3.40
C VAL A 208 -9.24 -2.31 1.92
N ILE A 209 -8.23 -1.50 1.58
CA ILE A 209 -7.72 -1.34 0.22
C ILE A 209 -6.24 -1.74 0.24
N ILE A 210 -5.85 -2.66 -0.64
CA ILE A 210 -4.47 -3.10 -0.85
C ILE A 210 -4.03 -2.64 -2.23
N VAL A 211 -2.98 -1.83 -2.29
CA VAL A 211 -2.46 -1.22 -3.51
C VAL A 211 -1.10 -1.84 -3.82
N PRO A 212 -0.93 -2.58 -4.94
CA PRO A 212 0.38 -3.07 -5.36
C PRO A 212 1.27 -1.88 -5.79
N SER A 213 2.59 -2.05 -5.78
CA SER A 213 3.51 -0.92 -6.00
C SER A 213 3.29 -0.22 -7.34
N ARG A 214 2.96 -0.98 -8.40
CA ARG A 214 2.62 -0.47 -9.75
C ARG A 214 1.40 0.46 -9.81
N ALA A 215 0.51 0.39 -8.83
CA ALA A 215 -0.66 1.27 -8.71
C ALA A 215 -0.47 2.33 -7.60
N ALA A 216 0.75 2.42 -7.05
CA ALA A 216 1.19 3.46 -6.15
C ALA A 216 2.34 4.24 -6.82
N PHE A 217 3.56 4.20 -6.26
CA PHE A 217 4.69 4.96 -6.78
C PHE A 217 5.62 4.15 -7.70
N GLY A 218 5.45 2.83 -7.83
CA GLY A 218 6.32 1.98 -8.66
C GLY A 218 7.81 2.29 -8.46
N ARG A 219 8.49 2.63 -9.57
CA ARG A 219 9.90 3.09 -9.56
C ARG A 219 10.05 4.62 -9.63
N ASP A 220 8.93 5.34 -9.65
CA ASP A 220 8.84 6.77 -9.93
C ASP A 220 9.29 7.62 -8.75
N ALA A 221 9.67 8.86 -9.05
CA ALA A 221 9.95 9.85 -8.02
C ALA A 221 8.67 10.17 -7.26
N HIS A 222 8.77 10.30 -5.94
CA HIS A 222 7.63 10.46 -5.05
C HIS A 222 7.99 11.35 -3.85
N TYR A 223 6.95 11.86 -3.20
CA TYR A 223 7.09 12.68 -2.00
C TYR A 223 7.60 11.83 -0.84
N ASN A 224 8.57 12.36 -0.12
CA ASN A 224 9.14 11.66 1.02
C ASN A 224 8.24 11.78 2.25
N TYR A 225 7.33 10.83 2.42
CA TYR A 225 6.39 10.78 3.56
C TYR A 225 7.04 10.33 4.87
N THR A 226 8.07 9.49 4.82
CA THR A 226 8.52 8.69 5.98
C THR A 226 9.99 8.89 6.33
N GLY A 227 10.70 9.72 5.56
CA GLY A 227 12.17 9.81 5.59
C GLY A 227 12.86 8.78 4.69
N TYR A 228 12.13 7.78 4.19
CA TYR A 228 12.65 6.71 3.34
C TYR A 228 11.98 6.66 1.97
N SER A 229 12.67 6.06 1.00
CA SER A 229 12.08 5.79 -0.31
C SER A 229 10.93 4.78 -0.18
N LEU A 230 9.80 5.09 -0.81
CA LEU A 230 8.62 4.22 -0.89
C LEU A 230 8.44 3.63 -2.29
N LYS A 231 9.45 3.75 -3.15
CA LYS A 231 9.53 2.99 -4.40
C LYS A 231 9.37 1.50 -4.12
N ASN A 232 8.72 0.79 -5.04
CA ASN A 232 8.45 -0.65 -4.99
C ASN A 232 7.62 -1.12 -3.78
N ASN A 233 7.09 -0.21 -2.97
CA ASN A 233 6.27 -0.61 -1.82
C ASN A 233 4.81 -0.78 -2.23
N CYS A 234 4.20 -1.84 -1.71
CA CYS A 234 2.76 -2.00 -1.65
C CYS A 234 2.20 -1.22 -0.46
N PHE A 235 0.92 -0.90 -0.49
CA PHE A 235 0.24 -0.19 0.59
C PHE A 235 -1.02 -0.92 1.03
N VAL A 236 -1.27 -0.93 2.33
CA VAL A 236 -2.51 -1.46 2.90
C VAL A 236 -3.17 -0.34 3.71
N PHE A 237 -4.37 0.03 3.30
CA PHE A 237 -5.21 1.02 3.96
C PHE A 237 -6.37 0.32 4.64
N ASN A 238 -6.52 0.52 5.95
CA ASN A 238 -7.65 0.04 6.74
C ASN A 238 -8.28 1.25 7.43
N PHE A 239 -9.54 1.56 7.11
CA PHE A 239 -10.04 2.91 7.31
C PHE A 239 -11.55 3.00 7.55
N GLN A 240 -12.00 4.17 7.98
CA GLN A 240 -13.38 4.64 7.97
C GLN A 240 -13.43 6.11 7.59
N ILE A 241 -14.32 6.45 6.67
CA ILE A 241 -14.52 7.83 6.18
C ILE A 241 -15.59 8.50 7.04
N TYR A 242 -15.16 9.29 8.03
CA TYR A 242 -16.03 9.98 8.97
C TYR A 242 -16.85 11.09 8.31
N LYS A 243 -16.26 11.74 7.30
CA LYS A 243 -16.91 12.82 6.58
C LYS A 243 -16.56 12.78 5.11
N ALA A 244 -17.55 12.93 4.26
CA ALA A 244 -17.41 13.12 2.84
C ALA A 244 -18.30 14.29 2.39
N ASN A 245 -17.68 15.30 1.80
CA ASN A 245 -18.36 16.49 1.28
C ASN A 245 -17.71 16.98 -0.01
N PRO A 246 -18.41 17.78 -0.83
CA PRO A 246 -17.77 18.50 -1.93
C PRO A 246 -16.54 19.26 -1.42
N ARG A 247 -15.42 19.15 -2.13
CA ARG A 247 -14.20 19.86 -1.75
C ARG A 247 -14.38 21.37 -1.93
N PRO A 248 -14.04 22.19 -0.92
CA PRO A 248 -14.13 23.65 -1.04
C PRO A 248 -13.29 24.16 -2.21
N VAL A 249 -13.80 25.15 -2.97
CA VAL A 249 -13.12 25.73 -4.15
C VAL A 249 -11.72 26.25 -3.81
N SER A 250 -11.53 26.82 -2.61
CA SER A 250 -10.23 27.30 -2.14
C SER A 250 -9.21 26.19 -1.87
N GLU A 251 -9.64 24.94 -1.82
CA GLU A 251 -8.81 23.77 -1.58
C GLU A 251 -8.65 22.87 -2.82
N GLN A 252 -9.24 23.25 -3.95
CA GLN A 252 -9.05 22.57 -5.24
C GLN A 252 -7.67 22.86 -5.81
#